data_AF-A0AAD6VTY9-F1
#
_entry.id   AF-A0AAD6VTY9-F1
#
_cell.length_a   1.000
_cell.length_b   1.000
_cell.length_c   1.000
_cell.angle_alpha   90.00
_cell.angle_beta   90.00
_cell.angle_gamma   90.00
#
_symmetry.space_group_name_H-M   'P 1'
#
loop_
_entity.id
_entity.type
_entity.pdbx_description
1 polymer ?
#
loop_
_entity_poly.entity_id
_entity_poly.type
_entity_poly.pdbx_seq_one_letter_code
_entity_poly.pdbx_strand_id
1 'polypeptide(L)'
;MKGQAFIYPSRPDTIDPRSLAIIPGRPDNSKPYRHGAIGAVVGAFFKGKNPPADRIATMFVPNEAGNYEATAPMVSTACATIYSTLGDWQTGEHKPSDFDGSRVQDVYETHMELLARFKAKQPEVYRTTMETIFAKAS
;
A
#
# COMPACT_ATOMS: atom_id res chain seq x y z
N MET A 1 -23.80 -50.15 26.52
CA MET A 1 -24.17 -49.10 25.55
C MET A 1 -23.00 -48.13 25.43
N LYS A 2 -22.36 -48.08 24.24
CA LYS A 2 -21.26 -47.15 23.94
C LYS A 2 -21.87 -45.81 23.51
N GLY A 3 -21.58 -44.74 24.24
CA GLY A 3 -21.90 -43.37 23.83
C GLY A 3 -20.96 -42.94 22.70
N GLN A 4 -21.55 -42.49 21.59
CA GLN A 4 -20.85 -42.02 20.41
C GLN A 4 -20.19 -40.68 20.73
N ALA A 5 -18.85 -40.63 20.67
CA ALA A 5 -18.11 -39.39 20.84
C ALA A 5 -18.31 -38.51 19.61
N PHE A 6 -18.79 -37.27 19.83
CA PHE A 6 -18.76 -36.22 18.83
C PHE A 6 -17.30 -35.90 18.48
N ILE A 7 -16.89 -36.23 17.26
CA ILE A 7 -15.61 -35.79 16.70
C ILE A 7 -15.81 -34.32 16.34
N TYR A 8 -15.29 -33.40 17.15
CA TYR A 8 -15.06 -32.03 16.73
C TYR A 8 -13.86 -32.02 15.76
N PRO A 9 -13.93 -31.36 14.59
CA PRO A 9 -12.74 -31.14 13.78
C PRO A 9 -11.72 -30.36 14.61
N SER A 10 -10.48 -30.86 14.61
CA SER A 10 -9.34 -30.28 15.33
C SER A 10 -9.27 -28.77 15.11
N ARG A 11 -9.18 -28.01 16.21
CA ARG A 11 -8.99 -26.57 16.16
C ARG A 11 -7.70 -26.26 15.37
N PRO A 12 -7.70 -25.23 14.50
CA PRO A 12 -6.55 -24.89 13.66
C PRO A 12 -5.51 -24.03 14.39
N ASP A 13 -5.41 -24.12 15.72
CA ASP A 13 -4.66 -23.22 16.59
C ASP A 13 -3.26 -23.71 16.98
N THR A 14 -2.72 -24.74 16.33
CA THR A 14 -1.29 -25.14 16.48
C THR A 14 -0.47 -24.90 15.22
N ILE A 15 -0.74 -23.81 14.49
CA ILE A 15 0.22 -23.32 13.50
C ILE A 15 1.17 -22.37 14.22
N ASP A 16 2.44 -22.75 14.31
CA ASP A 16 3.51 -21.85 14.75
C ASP A 16 3.42 -20.53 13.94
N PRO A 17 3.31 -19.35 14.59
CA PRO A 17 3.18 -18.08 13.87
C PRO A 17 4.37 -17.74 12.97
N ARG A 18 5.49 -18.47 13.08
CA ARG A 18 6.66 -18.41 12.21
C ARG A 18 6.63 -19.44 11.06
N SER A 19 5.78 -20.46 11.13
CA SER A 19 5.67 -21.52 10.11
C SER A 19 4.60 -21.26 9.05
N LEU A 20 3.85 -20.16 9.16
CA LEU A 20 2.96 -19.67 8.10
C LEU A 20 3.79 -19.06 6.96
N ALA A 21 4.10 -19.93 5.99
CA ALA A 21 4.47 -19.54 4.64
C ALA A 21 3.59 -18.35 4.17
N ILE A 22 4.25 -17.32 3.66
CA ILE A 22 3.76 -16.14 2.93
C ILE A 22 2.25 -16.20 2.66
N ILE A 23 1.44 -15.66 3.59
CA ILE A 23 0.03 -15.40 3.31
C ILE A 23 0.01 -14.29 2.24
N PRO A 24 -0.61 -14.50 1.06
CA PRO A 24 -0.76 -13.45 0.06
C PRO A 24 -1.42 -12.22 0.71
N GLY A 25 -0.72 -11.08 0.68
CA GLY A 25 -1.21 -9.82 1.28
C GLY A 25 -0.79 -9.56 2.73
N ARG A 26 0.02 -10.42 3.37
CA ARG A 26 0.63 -10.07 4.66
C ARG A 26 1.62 -8.91 4.45
N PRO A 27 1.52 -7.81 5.22
CA PRO A 27 2.46 -6.71 5.12
C PRO A 27 3.89 -7.16 5.41
N ASP A 28 4.80 -6.89 4.48
CA ASP A 28 6.24 -6.97 4.73
C ASP A 28 6.68 -5.66 5.38
N ASN A 29 6.80 -5.67 6.71
CA ASN A 29 7.20 -4.50 7.49
C ASN A 29 8.63 -4.02 7.17
N SER A 30 9.46 -4.85 6.52
CA SER A 30 10.79 -4.43 6.07
C SER A 30 10.75 -3.58 4.81
N LYS A 31 9.67 -3.67 4.02
CA LYS A 31 9.49 -2.99 2.73
C LYS A 31 8.06 -2.47 2.58
N PRO A 32 7.60 -1.57 3.47
CA PRO A 32 6.19 -1.17 3.55
C PRO A 32 5.68 -0.56 2.24
N TYR A 33 6.51 0.25 1.56
CA TYR A 33 6.15 0.90 0.30
C TYR A 33 6.09 -0.03 -0.91
N ARG A 34 6.55 -1.29 -0.79
CA ARG A 34 6.47 -2.28 -1.88
C ARG A 34 5.19 -3.11 -1.85
N HIS A 35 4.29 -2.85 -0.91
CA HIS A 35 3.02 -3.56 -0.83
C HIS A 35 2.17 -3.30 -2.08
N GLY A 36 1.56 -4.37 -2.63
CA GLY A 36 0.83 -4.31 -3.90
C GLY A 36 -0.34 -3.32 -3.91
N ALA A 37 -0.97 -3.09 -2.75
CA ALA A 37 -2.05 -2.11 -2.61
C ALA A 37 -1.59 -0.68 -2.96
N ILE A 38 -0.36 -0.30 -2.61
CA ILE A 38 0.18 1.03 -2.94
C ILE A 38 0.29 1.16 -4.46
N GLY A 39 0.89 0.17 -5.13
CA GLY A 39 0.98 0.16 -6.59
C GLY A 39 -0.39 0.20 -7.27
N ALA A 40 -1.39 -0.51 -6.73
CA ALA A 40 -2.75 -0.50 -7.27
C ALA A 40 -3.41 0.88 -7.21
N VAL A 41 -3.28 1.58 -6.07
CA VAL A 41 -3.84 2.94 -5.91
C VAL A 41 -3.05 3.96 -6.73
N VAL A 42 -1.72 3.87 -6.77
CA VAL A 42 -0.89 4.71 -7.65
C VAL A 42 -1.26 4.47 -9.12
N GLY A 43 -1.58 3.23 -9.53
CA GLY A 43 -2.02 2.91 -10.87
C GLY A 43 -3.34 3.59 -11.29
N ALA A 44 -4.17 4.00 -10.33
CA ALA A 44 -5.38 4.76 -10.62
C ALA A 44 -5.07 6.18 -11.14
N PHE A 45 -3.88 6.73 -10.86
CA PHE A 45 -3.46 8.03 -11.39
C PHE A 45 -3.24 8.03 -12.90
N PHE A 46 -2.93 6.86 -13.49
CA PHE A 46 -2.58 6.71 -14.91
C PHE A 46 -3.74 6.20 -15.77
N LYS A 47 -4.90 5.89 -15.17
CA LYS A 47 -6.03 5.25 -15.84
C LYS A 47 -7.24 6.18 -15.95
N GLY A 48 -8.09 5.89 -16.93
CA GLY A 48 -9.37 6.59 -17.13
C GLY A 48 -9.32 7.68 -18.20
N LYS A 49 -10.41 8.43 -18.33
CA LYS A 49 -10.53 9.57 -19.26
C LYS A 49 -9.95 10.82 -18.59
N ASN A 50 -8.87 11.39 -19.16
CA ASN A 50 -8.08 12.46 -18.56
C ASN A 50 -7.45 12.05 -17.21
N PRO A 51 -6.56 11.05 -17.20
CA PRO A 51 -5.94 10.56 -15.97
C PRO A 51 -5.23 11.69 -15.22
N PRO A 52 -5.27 11.69 -13.87
CA PRO A 52 -4.57 12.70 -13.06
C PRO A 52 -3.09 12.88 -13.43
N ALA A 53 -2.41 11.81 -13.83
CA ALA A 53 -1.00 11.83 -14.24
C ALA A 53 -0.75 12.79 -15.42
N ASP A 54 -1.69 12.95 -16.36
CA ASP A 54 -1.52 13.86 -17.50
C ASP A 54 -1.36 15.32 -17.06
N ARG A 55 -2.04 15.71 -15.98
CA ARG A 55 -2.00 17.09 -15.43
C ARG A 55 -0.69 17.40 -14.72
N ILE A 56 0.03 16.36 -14.30
CA ILE A 56 1.31 16.47 -13.58
C ILE A 56 2.46 15.84 -14.37
N ALA A 57 2.28 15.65 -15.68
CA ALA A 57 3.26 14.96 -16.53
C ALA A 57 4.67 15.59 -16.43
N THR A 58 4.74 16.91 -16.26
CA THR A 58 5.99 17.66 -16.08
C THR A 58 6.74 17.33 -14.79
N MET A 59 6.10 16.68 -13.81
CA MET A 59 6.72 16.24 -12.57
C MET A 59 7.45 14.90 -12.72
N PHE A 60 7.21 14.14 -13.80
CA PHE A 60 7.90 12.89 -14.07
C PHE A 60 9.13 13.15 -14.92
N VAL A 61 10.27 13.36 -14.27
CA VAL A 61 11.56 13.52 -14.94
C VAL A 61 12.24 12.16 -14.98
N PRO A 62 12.61 11.63 -16.17
CA PRO A 62 13.31 10.37 -16.25
C PRO A 62 14.75 10.52 -15.72
N ASN A 63 15.25 9.49 -15.07
CA ASN A 63 16.65 9.42 -14.64
C ASN A 63 17.61 9.19 -15.84
N GLU A 64 18.91 9.11 -15.57
CA GLU A 64 19.95 8.86 -16.60
C GLU A 64 19.74 7.54 -17.38
N ALA A 65 19.05 6.57 -16.79
CA ALA A 65 18.69 5.28 -17.39
C ALA A 65 17.36 5.33 -18.18
N GLY A 66 16.67 6.48 -18.20
CA GLY A 66 15.36 6.63 -18.85
C GLY A 66 14.17 6.15 -18.02
N ASN A 67 14.38 5.77 -16.75
CA ASN A 67 13.30 5.31 -15.88
C ASN A 67 12.61 6.50 -15.19
N TYR A 68 11.29 6.42 -15.07
CA TYR A 68 10.48 7.38 -14.31
C TYR A 68 10.26 6.92 -12.86
N GLU A 69 10.07 7.88 -11.96
CA GLU A 69 9.82 7.65 -10.54
C GLU A 69 8.41 8.09 -10.15
N ALA A 70 7.78 7.33 -9.26
CA ALA A 70 6.56 7.79 -8.60
C ALA A 70 6.90 8.97 -7.69
N THR A 71 6.08 10.01 -7.71
CA THR A 71 6.30 11.18 -6.86
C THR A 71 5.92 10.86 -5.41
N ALA A 72 6.62 11.46 -4.44
CA ALA A 72 6.27 11.29 -3.03
C ALA A 72 4.80 11.67 -2.71
N PRO A 73 4.22 12.74 -3.31
CA PRO A 73 2.79 13.03 -3.19
C PRO A 73 1.89 11.88 -3.66
N MET A 74 2.17 11.24 -4.81
CA MET A 74 1.35 10.12 -5.29
C MET A 74 1.36 8.94 -4.33
N VAL A 75 2.54 8.59 -3.82
CA VAL A 75 2.69 7.48 -2.87
C VAL A 75 2.03 7.82 -1.53
N SER A 76 2.17 9.06 -1.04
CA SER A 76 1.54 9.51 0.20
C SER A 76 0.02 9.53 0.09
N THR A 77 -0.53 9.99 -1.04
CA THR A 77 -1.97 9.90 -1.33
C THR A 77 -2.42 8.45 -1.35
N ALA A 78 -1.66 7.54 -1.97
CA ALA A 78 -2.00 6.12 -1.97
C ALA A 78 -2.06 5.54 -0.55
N CYS A 79 -1.10 5.89 0.31
CA CYS A 79 -1.11 5.48 1.72
C CYS A 79 -2.33 6.04 2.48
N ALA A 80 -2.66 7.31 2.27
CA ALA A 80 -3.83 7.96 2.87
C ALA A 80 -5.16 7.33 2.40
N THR A 81 -5.27 6.99 1.12
CA THR A 81 -6.44 6.27 0.57
C THR A 81 -6.56 4.87 1.16
N ILE A 82 -5.44 4.14 1.31
CA ILE A 82 -5.44 2.82 1.96
C ILE A 82 -5.87 2.95 3.42
N TYR A 83 -5.35 3.95 4.15
CA TYR A 83 -5.76 4.21 5.52
C TYR A 83 -7.26 4.47 5.64
N SER A 84 -7.81 5.34 4.77
CA SER A 84 -9.25 5.64 4.72
C SER A 84 -10.08 4.37 4.48
N THR A 85 -9.68 3.56 3.49
CA THR A 85 -10.42 2.33 3.13
C THR A 85 -10.32 1.26 4.21
N LEU A 86 -9.22 1.18 4.95
CA LEU A 86 -9.14 0.33 6.15
C LEU A 86 -10.05 0.85 7.27
N GLY A 87 -10.26 2.17 7.35
CA GLY A 87 -11.23 2.83 8.22
C GLY A 87 -12.64 2.25 8.08
N ASP A 88 -13.06 1.98 6.84
CA ASP A 88 -14.39 1.43 6.53
C ASP A 88 -14.60 0.01 7.09
N TRP A 89 -13.54 -0.69 7.48
CA TRP A 89 -13.59 -2.04 8.07
C TRP A 89 -13.35 -2.07 9.58
N GLN A 90 -13.16 -0.92 10.23
CA GLN A 90 -12.77 -0.87 11.65
C GLN A 90 -13.73 -1.56 12.61
N THR A 91 -15.04 -1.59 12.30
CA THR A 91 -16.04 -2.24 13.16
C THR A 91 -16.19 -3.75 12.89
N GLY A 92 -15.37 -4.33 12.01
CA GLY A 92 -15.51 -5.72 11.55
C GLY A 92 -16.59 -5.93 10.48
N GLU A 93 -17.31 -4.86 10.12
CA GLU A 93 -18.30 -4.80 9.04
C GLU A 93 -17.88 -3.69 8.09
N HIS A 94 -18.04 -3.89 6.78
CA HIS A 94 -17.74 -2.88 5.78
C HIS A 94 -18.79 -1.76 5.78
N LYS A 95 -18.37 -0.56 6.18
CA LYS A 95 -19.18 0.65 6.18
C LYS A 95 -18.51 1.68 5.26
N PRO A 96 -18.84 1.67 3.95
CA PRO A 96 -18.19 2.55 3.00
C PRO A 96 -18.42 4.01 3.39
N SER A 97 -17.35 4.78 3.41
CA SER A 97 -17.40 6.22 3.62
C SER A 97 -16.85 6.97 2.41
N ASP A 98 -17.37 8.17 2.18
CA ASP A 98 -16.81 9.05 1.16
C ASP A 98 -15.39 9.45 1.56
N PHE A 99 -14.49 9.44 0.58
CA PHE A 99 -13.12 9.88 0.81
C PHE A 99 -13.12 11.37 1.15
N ASP A 100 -12.60 11.70 2.32
CA ASP A 100 -12.46 13.06 2.81
C ASP A 100 -10.99 13.35 3.09
N GLY A 101 -10.40 14.23 2.26
CA GLY A 101 -9.01 14.62 2.37
C GLY A 101 -8.65 15.25 3.72
N SER A 102 -9.61 15.89 4.39
CA SER A 102 -9.37 16.50 5.71
C SER A 102 -9.19 15.45 6.82
N ARG A 103 -9.80 14.26 6.66
CA ARG A 103 -9.71 13.16 7.63
C ARG A 103 -8.43 12.34 7.51
N VAL A 104 -7.70 12.50 6.42
CA VAL A 104 -6.46 11.74 6.15
C VAL A 104 -5.27 12.64 5.90
N GLN A 105 -5.41 13.95 6.14
CA GLN A 105 -4.36 14.94 5.94
C GLN A 105 -3.14 14.63 6.81
N ASP A 106 -3.36 14.28 8.07
CA ASP A 106 -2.32 13.88 9.03
C ASP A 106 -1.55 12.63 8.55
N VAL A 107 -2.25 11.65 8.00
CA VAL A 107 -1.66 10.43 7.43
C VAL A 107 -0.85 10.77 6.18
N TYR A 108 -1.38 11.60 5.30
CA TYR A 108 -0.67 12.08 4.11
C TYR A 108 0.63 12.81 4.50
N GLU A 109 0.56 13.78 5.41
CA GLU A 109 1.70 14.57 5.88
C GLU A 109 2.76 13.68 6.56
N THR A 110 2.31 12.72 7.38
CA THR A 110 3.19 11.72 7.99
C THR A 110 3.96 10.93 6.93
N HIS A 111 3.29 10.46 5.88
CA HIS A 111 3.95 9.71 4.81
C HIS A 111 4.90 10.58 3.98
N MET A 112 4.55 11.84 3.73
CA MET A 112 5.46 12.80 3.09
C MET A 112 6.77 12.95 3.90
N GLU A 113 6.66 13.11 5.22
CA GLU A 113 7.85 13.18 6.09
C GLU A 113 8.65 11.88 6.10
N LEU A 114 7.98 10.73 6.18
CA LEU A 114 8.64 9.41 6.18
C LEU A 114 9.40 9.18 4.86
N LEU A 115 8.81 9.53 3.72
CA LEU A 115 9.44 9.43 2.41
C LEU A 115 10.63 10.40 2.28
N ALA A 116 10.52 11.62 2.80
CA ALA A 116 11.63 12.56 2.84
C ALA A 116 12.81 12.02 3.68
N ARG A 117 12.52 11.47 4.86
CA ARG A 117 13.53 10.81 5.72
C ARG A 117 14.11 9.57 5.07
N PHE A 118 13.30 8.77 4.38
CA PHE A 118 13.75 7.59 3.64
C PHE A 118 14.73 7.98 2.53
N LYS A 119 14.38 8.99 1.72
CA LYS A 119 15.25 9.54 0.68
C LYS A 119 16.58 10.04 1.25
N ALA A 120 16.55 10.74 2.39
CA ALA A 120 17.76 11.26 3.03
C ALA A 120 18.67 10.15 3.58
N LYS A 121 18.10 9.07 4.12
CA LYS A 121 18.87 7.97 4.74
C LYS A 121 19.38 6.95 3.72
N GLN A 122 18.59 6.63 2.70
CA GLN A 122 18.88 5.56 1.73
C GLN A 122 18.42 5.99 0.33
N PRO A 123 19.12 6.95 -0.31
CA PRO A 123 18.66 7.56 -1.56
C PRO A 123 18.53 6.55 -2.71
N GLU A 124 19.42 5.57 -2.81
CA GLU A 124 19.37 4.53 -3.84
C GLU A 124 18.17 3.60 -3.65
N VAL A 125 17.95 3.12 -2.42
CA VAL A 125 16.83 2.23 -2.09
C VAL A 125 15.49 2.96 -2.26
N TYR A 126 15.43 4.24 -1.89
CA TYR A 126 14.30 5.11 -2.17
C TYR A 126 14.01 5.17 -3.67
N ARG A 127 15.02 5.50 -4.47
CA ARG A 127 14.91 5.61 -5.93
C ARG A 127 14.37 4.32 -6.55
N THR A 128 15.03 3.19 -6.28
CA THR A 128 14.58 1.89 -6.79
C THR A 128 13.16 1.56 -6.36
N THR A 129 12.75 1.96 -5.15
CA THR A 129 11.38 1.74 -4.68
C THR A 129 10.37 2.59 -5.46
N MET A 130 10.66 3.87 -5.69
CA MET A 130 9.79 4.76 -6.47
C MET A 130 9.72 4.37 -7.95
N GLU A 131 10.83 3.95 -8.55
CA GLU A 131 10.87 3.40 -9.92
C GLU A 131 10.02 2.11 -10.01
N THR A 132 10.16 1.20 -9.04
CA THR A 132 9.39 -0.05 -9.01
C THR A 132 7.89 0.23 -8.87
N ILE A 133 7.50 1.22 -8.07
CA ILE A 133 6.10 1.61 -7.93
C ILE A 133 5.58 2.20 -9.24
N PHE A 134 6.32 3.12 -9.85
CA PHE A 134 5.94 3.75 -11.13
C PHE A 134 5.74 2.70 -12.22
N ALA A 135 6.74 1.85 -12.45
CA ALA A 135 6.72 0.83 -13.50
C ALA A 135 5.59 -0.20 -13.35
N LYS A 136 5.09 -0.43 -12.13
CA LYS A 136 3.93 -1.29 -11.88
C LYS A 136 2.59 -0.58 -12.03
N ALA A 137 2.59 0.74 -11.88
CA ALA A 137 1.40 1.57 -11.85
C ALA A 137 1.02 2.13 -13.23
N SER A 138 2.03 2.53 -14.02
CA SER A 138 1.90 3.09 -15.36
C SER A 138 1.60 2.03 -16.42
#